data_AF-A0A0Q9XMK5-F1
#
_entry.id   AF-A0A0Q9XMK5-F1
#
_cell.length_a   1.000
_cell.length_b   1.000
_cell.length_c   1.000
_cell.angle_alpha   90.00
_cell.angle_beta   90.00
_cell.angle_gamma   90.00
#
_symmetry.space_group_name_H-M   'P 1'
#
loop_
_entity.id
_entity.type
_entity.pdbx_description
1 polymer ?
#
loop_
_entity_poly.entity_id
_entity_poly.type
_entity_poly.pdbx_seq_one_letter_code
_entity_poly.pdbx_strand_id
1 'polypeptide(L)'
;MAEQVLPEKEAIAIIVNRFGSPQELAASFRQASLPSPYQVKGLFILFNMGILMVGIGITLGHHLGNIPFFHWAWQALAQNSWWVLLVYTVYWSLIGYLLGKEFGNQGKKLLIETVRLSILPNLCVMMIVLYGIMPMEWFRSFLTAPFFGACLIATILFYPISQAGFYFGKQQAL
;
A
#
# COMPACT_ATOMS: atom_id res chain seq x y z
N MET A 1 25.25 24.22 -40.63
CA MET A 1 25.15 25.26 -39.58
C MET A 1 26.52 25.37 -38.95
N ALA A 2 27.16 26.53 -39.06
CA ALA A 2 28.53 26.73 -38.60
C ALA A 2 28.60 26.63 -37.06
N GLU A 3 29.50 25.80 -36.55
CA GLU A 3 29.84 25.71 -35.13
C GLU A 3 30.52 27.03 -34.73
N GLN A 4 29.74 27.95 -34.14
CA GLN A 4 30.31 29.18 -33.58
C GLN A 4 31.05 28.81 -32.30
N VAL A 5 32.38 28.78 -32.38
CA VAL A 5 33.28 28.64 -31.23
C VAL A 5 33.18 29.94 -30.41
N LEU A 6 32.23 29.96 -29.48
CA LEU A 6 32.10 31.05 -28.51
C LEU A 6 33.21 30.94 -27.45
N PRO A 7 33.79 32.06 -27.01
CA PRO A 7 34.67 32.07 -25.84
C PRO A 7 33.94 31.46 -24.64
N GLU A 8 34.63 30.62 -23.87
CA GLU A 8 34.09 29.87 -22.72
C GLU A 8 33.24 30.76 -21.78
N LYS A 9 33.71 32.00 -21.55
CA LYS A 9 33.05 32.97 -20.67
C LYS A 9 31.68 33.43 -21.19
N GLU A 10 31.55 33.62 -22.50
CA GLU A 10 30.27 33.97 -23.13
C GLU A 10 29.34 32.77 -23.21
N ALA A 11 29.87 31.58 -23.49
CA ALA A 11 29.09 30.34 -23.49
C ALA A 11 28.49 30.07 -22.10
N ILE A 12 29.28 30.21 -21.03
CA ILE A 12 28.81 30.06 -19.64
C ILE A 12 27.74 31.11 -19.31
N ALA A 13 27.92 32.38 -19.72
CA ALA A 13 26.94 33.43 -19.47
C ALA A 13 25.59 33.16 -20.16
N ILE A 14 25.62 32.65 -21.40
CA ILE A 14 24.41 32.27 -22.14
C ILE A 14 23.71 31.07 -21.48
N ILE A 15 24.48 30.07 -21.04
CA ILE A 15 23.95 28.89 -20.36
C ILE A 15 23.30 29.27 -19.03
N VAL A 16 23.98 30.06 -18.20
CA VAL A 16 23.47 30.51 -16.89
C VAL A 16 22.20 31.34 -17.05
N ASN A 17 22.13 32.23 -18.04
CA ASN A 17 20.91 33.00 -18.34
C ASN A 17 19.74 32.12 -18.82
N ARG A 18 20.00 30.97 -19.45
CA ARG A 18 18.97 30.02 -19.89
C ARG A 18 18.37 29.18 -18.77
N PHE A 19 19.15 28.90 -17.73
CA PHE A 19 18.71 28.07 -16.60
C PHE A 19 17.79 28.81 -15.62
N GLY A 20 17.62 30.12 -15.76
CA GLY A 20 16.81 30.94 -14.85
C GLY A 20 17.55 31.22 -13.54
N SER A 21 16.86 31.86 -12.59
CA SER A 21 17.47 32.17 -11.29
C SER A 21 17.70 30.88 -10.46
N PRO A 22 18.72 30.83 -9.58
CA PRO A 22 18.91 29.71 -8.67
C PRO A 22 17.66 29.41 -7.82
N GLN A 23 16.85 30.44 -7.51
CA GLN A 23 15.59 30.26 -6.80
C GLN A 23 14.53 29.54 -7.65
N GLU A 24 14.40 29.87 -8.94
CA GLU A 24 13.47 29.20 -9.86
C GLU A 24 13.90 27.76 -10.13
N LEU A 25 15.20 27.52 -10.28
CA LEU A 25 15.74 26.17 -10.42
C LEU A 25 15.47 25.34 -9.16
N ALA A 26 15.71 25.90 -7.97
CA ALA A 26 15.39 25.22 -6.71
C ALA A 26 13.88 24.97 -6.55
N ALA A 27 13.03 25.90 -6.99
CA ALA A 27 11.57 25.75 -6.94
C ALA A 27 11.06 24.67 -7.91
N SER A 28 11.66 24.54 -9.10
CA SER A 28 11.27 23.50 -10.06
C SER A 28 11.62 22.09 -9.57
N PHE A 29 12.75 21.91 -8.88
CA PHE A 29 13.07 20.66 -8.19
C PHE A 29 12.14 20.37 -7.00
N ARG A 30 11.62 21.41 -6.34
CA ARG A 30 10.69 21.29 -5.20
C ARG A 30 9.29 20.85 -5.65
N GLN A 31 8.85 21.21 -6.86
CA GLN A 31 7.58 20.71 -7.42
C GLN A 31 7.65 19.23 -7.83
N ALA A 32 8.85 18.73 -8.15
CA ALA A 32 9.10 17.32 -8.40
C ALA A 32 9.37 16.51 -7.10
N SER A 33 9.21 17.10 -5.91
CA SER A 33 9.53 16.41 -4.66
C SER A 33 8.59 15.22 -4.48
N LEU A 34 9.17 14.02 -4.45
CA LEU A 34 8.48 12.79 -4.09
C LEU A 34 7.74 12.97 -2.75
N PRO A 35 6.56 12.33 -2.57
CA PRO A 35 5.86 12.33 -1.30
C PRO A 35 6.81 11.92 -0.18
N SER A 36 6.72 12.56 0.99
CA SER A 36 7.62 12.20 2.08
C SER A 36 7.39 10.74 2.52
N PRO A 37 8.43 10.01 2.95
CA PRO A 37 8.29 8.64 3.45
C PRO A 37 7.19 8.49 4.52
N TYR A 38 7.03 9.49 5.38
CA TYR A 38 6.02 9.51 6.43
C TYR A 38 4.59 9.64 5.90
N GLN A 39 4.39 10.44 4.84
CA GLN A 39 3.08 10.57 4.20
C GLN A 39 2.66 9.27 3.52
N VAL A 40 3.58 8.61 2.81
CA VAL A 40 3.33 7.32 2.15
C VAL A 40 3.01 6.23 3.17
N LYS A 41 3.79 6.15 4.27
CA LYS A 41 3.49 5.24 5.38
C LYS A 41 2.10 5.50 5.97
N GLY A 42 1.79 6.75 6.27
CA GLY A 42 0.49 7.13 6.84
C GLY A 42 -0.67 6.75 5.93
N LEU A 43 -0.54 6.98 4.62
CA LEU A 43 -1.55 6.63 3.63
C LEU A 43 -1.81 5.12 3.59
N PHE A 44 -0.76 4.29 3.59
CA PHE A 44 -0.93 2.84 3.57
C PHE A 44 -1.57 2.29 4.84
N ILE A 45 -1.17 2.80 6.01
CA ILE A 45 -1.79 2.42 7.28
C ILE A 45 -3.27 2.83 7.28
N LEU A 46 -3.58 4.06 6.86
CA LEU A 46 -4.95 4.56 6.81
C LEU A 46 -5.82 3.75 5.84
N PHE A 47 -5.30 3.41 4.67
CA PHE A 47 -6.00 2.59 3.70
C PHE A 47 -6.29 1.19 4.25
N ASN A 48 -5.30 0.57 4.91
CA ASN A 48 -5.48 -0.73 5.54
C ASN A 48 -6.55 -0.70 6.65
N MET A 49 -6.47 0.30 7.53
CA MET A 49 -7.46 0.54 8.57
C MET A 49 -8.85 0.81 7.98
N GLY A 50 -8.93 1.56 6.88
CA GLY A 50 -10.17 1.82 6.16
C GLY A 50 -10.82 0.54 5.65
N ILE A 51 -10.05 -0.34 4.99
CA ILE A 51 -10.54 -1.66 4.54
C ILE A 51 -11.06 -2.46 5.73
N LEU A 52 -10.32 -2.50 6.84
CA LEU A 52 -10.72 -3.24 8.04
C LEU A 52 -12.02 -2.69 8.63
N MET A 53 -12.13 -1.36 8.76
CA MET A 53 -13.31 -0.68 9.27
C MET A 53 -14.53 -0.90 8.38
N VAL A 54 -14.36 -0.89 7.05
CA VAL A 54 -15.42 -1.24 6.10
C VAL A 54 -15.86 -2.69 6.29
N GLY A 55 -14.92 -3.63 6.43
CA GLY A 55 -15.23 -5.04 6.70
C GLY A 55 -16.02 -5.23 7.99
N ILE A 56 -15.62 -4.56 9.07
CA ILE A 56 -16.34 -4.57 10.35
C ILE A 56 -17.74 -3.96 10.18
N GLY A 57 -17.84 -2.82 9.49
CA GLY A 57 -19.12 -2.15 9.23
C GLY A 57 -20.10 -3.01 8.44
N ILE A 58 -19.64 -3.71 7.40
CA ILE A 58 -20.47 -4.65 6.63
C ILE A 58 -20.90 -5.83 7.50
N THR A 59 -19.99 -6.38 8.31
CA THR A 59 -20.28 -7.51 9.22
C THR A 59 -21.38 -7.13 10.21
N LEU A 60 -21.23 -6.01 10.91
CA LEU A 60 -22.21 -5.52 11.87
C LEU A 60 -23.52 -5.14 11.18
N GLY A 61 -23.44 -4.47 10.02
CA GLY A 61 -24.61 -4.05 9.26
C GLY A 61 -25.44 -5.21 8.71
N HIS A 62 -24.83 -6.36 8.44
CA HIS A 62 -25.52 -7.57 8.02
C HIS A 62 -26.19 -8.32 9.17
N HIS A 63 -25.53 -8.41 10.34
CA HIS A 63 -26.02 -9.18 11.50
C HIS A 63 -26.93 -8.41 12.44
N LEU A 64 -26.67 -7.11 12.62
CA LEU A 64 -27.43 -6.25 13.53
C LEU A 64 -28.36 -5.29 12.77
N GLY A 65 -28.07 -5.02 11.50
CA GLY A 65 -28.86 -4.17 10.64
C GLY A 65 -29.81 -4.98 9.76
N ASN A 66 -31.01 -4.46 9.53
CA ASN A 66 -31.96 -5.03 8.58
C ASN A 66 -31.90 -4.32 7.22
N ILE A 67 -30.72 -3.81 6.86
CA ILE A 67 -30.52 -2.97 5.66
C ILE A 67 -30.13 -3.86 4.47
N PRO A 68 -30.90 -3.84 3.36
CA PRO A 68 -30.66 -4.72 2.21
C PRO A 68 -29.27 -4.57 1.59
N PHE A 69 -28.71 -3.36 1.61
CA PHE A 69 -27.38 -3.06 1.09
C PHE A 69 -26.29 -3.90 1.78
N PHE A 70 -26.30 -3.98 3.11
CA PHE A 70 -25.30 -4.74 3.85
C PHE A 70 -25.44 -6.24 3.62
N HIS A 71 -26.66 -6.74 3.45
CA HIS A 71 -26.90 -8.14 3.09
C HIS A 71 -26.33 -8.49 1.71
N TRP A 72 -26.61 -7.66 0.71
CA TRP A 72 -26.05 -7.83 -0.64
C TRP A 72 -24.52 -7.74 -0.63
N ALA A 73 -23.95 -6.72 0.02
CA ALA A 73 -22.50 -6.54 0.11
C ALA A 73 -21.82 -7.72 0.81
N TRP A 74 -22.42 -8.23 1.88
CA TRP A 74 -21.94 -9.41 2.59
C TRP A 74 -21.95 -10.66 1.71
N GLN A 75 -23.04 -10.93 1.01
CA GLN A 75 -23.13 -12.07 0.09
C GLN A 75 -22.13 -11.97 -1.06
N ALA A 76 -21.98 -10.78 -1.65
CA ALA A 76 -21.02 -10.55 -2.72
C ALA A 76 -19.58 -10.78 -2.25
N LEU A 77 -19.23 -10.29 -1.07
CA LEU A 77 -17.92 -10.56 -0.46
C LEU A 77 -17.72 -12.05 -0.18
N ALA A 78 -18.72 -12.73 0.38
CA ALA A 78 -18.65 -14.16 0.72
C ALA A 78 -18.45 -15.06 -0.50
N GLN A 79 -19.11 -14.74 -1.61
CA GLN A 79 -18.95 -15.46 -2.88
C GLN A 79 -17.59 -15.21 -3.54
N ASN A 80 -16.98 -14.04 -3.30
CA ASN A 80 -15.74 -13.61 -3.93
C ASN A 80 -14.53 -13.58 -2.98
N SER A 81 -14.60 -14.24 -1.83
CA SER A 81 -13.59 -14.18 -0.77
C SER A 81 -12.17 -14.51 -1.26
N TRP A 82 -12.04 -15.47 -2.20
CA TRP A 82 -10.75 -15.81 -2.83
C TRP A 82 -10.18 -14.68 -3.69
N TRP A 83 -11.04 -13.99 -4.45
CA TRP A 83 -10.62 -12.82 -5.23
C TRP A 83 -10.20 -11.67 -4.32
N VAL A 84 -10.92 -11.45 -3.22
CA VAL A 84 -10.53 -10.46 -2.21
C VAL A 84 -9.15 -10.78 -1.65
N LEU A 85 -8.88 -12.04 -1.28
CA LEU A 85 -7.59 -12.46 -0.78
C LEU A 85 -6.47 -12.26 -1.82
N LEU A 86 -6.72 -12.61 -3.08
CA LEU A 86 -5.76 -12.43 -4.18
C LEU A 86 -5.44 -10.95 -4.41
N VAL A 87 -6.47 -10.10 -4.53
CA VAL A 87 -6.30 -8.65 -4.71
C VAL A 87 -5.52 -8.06 -3.53
N TYR A 88 -5.83 -8.47 -2.31
CA TYR A 88 -5.12 -8.00 -1.13
C TYR A 88 -3.66 -8.47 -1.12
N THR A 89 -3.37 -9.68 -1.60
CA THR A 89 -2.01 -10.20 -1.76
C THR A 89 -1.22 -9.38 -2.80
N VAL A 90 -1.85 -9.06 -3.93
CA VAL A 90 -1.25 -8.21 -4.97
C VAL A 90 -0.98 -6.81 -4.42
N TYR A 91 -1.92 -6.25 -3.66
CA TYR A 91 -1.76 -4.95 -2.98
C TYR A 91 -0.47 -4.93 -2.13
N TRP A 92 -0.22 -5.97 -1.33
CA TRP A 92 1.01 -6.07 -0.53
C TRP A 92 2.29 -6.12 -1.37
N SER A 93 2.28 -6.87 -2.47
CA SER A 93 3.39 -6.90 -3.43
C SER A 93 3.65 -5.51 -4.04
N LEU A 94 2.58 -4.81 -4.46
CA LEU A 94 2.66 -3.48 -5.06
C LEU A 94 3.18 -2.41 -4.08
N ILE A 95 2.78 -2.46 -2.81
CA ILE A 95 3.36 -1.59 -1.77
C ILE A 95 4.87 -1.80 -1.69
N GLY A 96 5.29 -3.06 -1.61
CA GLY A 96 6.69 -3.43 -1.63
C GLY A 96 7.42 -2.78 -2.80
N TYR A 97 6.90 -3.02 -4.00
CA TYR A 97 7.45 -2.49 -5.25
C TYR A 97 7.56 -0.97 -5.26
N LEU A 98 6.49 -0.24 -4.90
CA LEU A 98 6.50 1.22 -4.89
C LEU A 98 7.53 1.76 -3.88
N LEU A 99 7.59 1.18 -2.69
CA LEU A 99 8.54 1.60 -1.66
C LEU A 99 10.00 1.31 -2.06
N GLY A 100 10.24 0.19 -2.74
CA GLY A 100 11.56 -0.15 -3.28
C GLY A 100 11.99 0.80 -4.39
N LYS A 101 11.06 1.16 -5.29
CA LYS A 101 11.30 2.04 -6.43
C LYS A 101 11.54 3.50 -6.01
N GLU A 102 10.71 4.03 -5.12
CA GLU A 102 10.76 5.47 -4.77
C GLU A 102 11.79 5.80 -3.67
N PHE A 103 12.00 4.89 -2.71
CA PHE A 103 12.80 5.20 -1.51
C PHE A 103 14.07 4.34 -1.38
N GLY A 104 14.31 3.41 -2.30
CA GLY A 104 15.50 2.56 -2.33
C GLY A 104 15.83 1.95 -0.96
N ASN A 105 17.07 2.09 -0.50
CA ASN A 105 17.53 1.49 0.75
C ASN A 105 16.84 2.07 2.01
N GLN A 106 16.42 3.35 1.98
CA GLN A 106 15.67 3.97 3.08
C GLN A 106 14.25 3.39 3.18
N GLY A 107 13.67 2.95 2.06
CA GLY A 107 12.36 2.31 1.98
C GLY A 107 12.27 0.97 2.71
N LYS A 108 13.38 0.29 2.99
CA LYS A 108 13.38 -1.02 3.69
C LYS A 108 12.85 -0.90 5.12
N LYS A 109 13.33 0.10 5.87
CA LYS A 109 12.85 0.36 7.25
C LYS A 109 11.37 0.76 7.23
N LEU A 110 11.00 1.62 6.27
CA LEU A 110 9.63 2.08 6.08
C LEU A 110 8.67 0.91 5.79
N LEU A 111 9.09 -0.03 4.93
CA LEU A 111 8.33 -1.22 4.60
C LEU A 111 8.08 -2.08 5.85
N ILE A 112 9.12 -2.39 6.63
CA ILE A 112 9.01 -3.22 7.84
C ILE A 112 8.03 -2.59 8.84
N GLU A 113 8.17 -1.30 9.12
CA GLU A 113 7.29 -0.58 10.04
C GLU A 113 5.84 -0.55 9.52
N THR A 114 5.64 -0.23 8.24
CA THR A 114 4.32 -0.10 7.63
C THR A 114 3.58 -1.44 7.60
N VAL A 115 4.26 -2.50 7.17
CA VAL A 115 3.72 -3.86 7.11
C VAL A 115 3.35 -4.33 8.52
N ARG A 116 4.25 -4.18 9.50
CA ARG A 116 3.98 -4.60 10.88
C ARG A 116 2.79 -3.87 11.49
N LEU A 117 2.72 -2.54 11.35
CA LEU A 117 1.63 -1.73 11.90
C LEU A 117 0.28 -2.01 11.23
N SER A 118 0.29 -2.32 9.93
CA SER A 118 -0.94 -2.58 9.17
C SER A 118 -1.43 -4.03 9.28
N ILE A 119 -0.53 -5.00 9.44
CA ILE A 119 -0.92 -6.42 9.64
C ILE A 119 -1.44 -6.66 11.06
N LEU A 120 -0.91 -5.96 12.07
CA LEU A 120 -1.23 -6.23 13.47
C LEU A 120 -2.75 -6.15 13.77
N PRO A 121 -3.50 -5.11 13.35
CA PRO A 121 -4.96 -5.06 13.54
C PRO A 121 -5.69 -6.23 12.86
N ASN A 122 -5.28 -6.61 11.65
CA ASN A 122 -5.88 -7.72 10.91
C ASN A 122 -5.68 -9.06 11.64
N LEU A 123 -4.46 -9.32 12.14
CA LEU A 123 -4.17 -10.49 12.96
C LEU A 123 -4.99 -10.49 14.25
N CYS A 124 -5.10 -9.34 14.94
CA CYS A 124 -5.91 -9.23 16.15
C CYS A 124 -7.38 -9.62 15.87
N VAL A 125 -7.97 -9.13 14.78
CA VAL A 125 -9.35 -9.49 14.41
C VAL A 125 -9.48 -10.98 14.09
N MET A 126 -8.53 -11.57 13.35
CA MET A 126 -8.53 -13.01 13.09
C MET A 126 -8.45 -13.83 14.38
N MET A 127 -7.62 -13.40 15.35
CA MET A 127 -7.50 -14.08 16.64
C MET A 127 -8.78 -13.94 17.48
N ILE A 128 -9.44 -12.77 17.47
CA ILE A 128 -10.73 -12.54 18.16
C ILE A 128 -11.79 -13.52 17.64
N VAL A 129 -11.83 -13.74 16.32
CA VAL A 129 -12.72 -14.71 15.70
C VAL A 129 -12.35 -16.14 16.10
N LEU A 130 -11.06 -16.49 16.11
CA LEU A 130 -10.58 -17.83 16.52
C LEU A 130 -10.87 -18.19 17.98
N TYR A 131 -10.71 -17.23 18.89
CA TYR A 131 -10.99 -17.46 20.32
C TYR A 131 -12.49 -17.48 20.63
N GLY A 132 -13.37 -17.37 19.63
CA GLY A 132 -14.82 -17.47 19.80
C GLY A 132 -15.42 -16.27 20.53
N ILE A 133 -14.71 -15.14 20.59
CA ILE A 133 -15.25 -13.88 21.13
C ILE A 133 -16.40 -13.39 20.24
N MET A 134 -16.33 -13.66 18.92
CA MET A 134 -17.42 -13.43 17.98
C MET A 134 -18.12 -14.75 17.60
N PRO A 135 -19.46 -14.79 17.45
CA PRO A 135 -20.16 -16.03 17.11
C PRO A 135 -19.68 -16.57 15.77
N MET A 136 -19.17 -17.81 15.72
CA MET A 136 -18.72 -18.41 14.45
C MET A 136 -19.86 -18.54 13.43
N GLU A 137 -21.11 -18.60 13.89
CA GLU A 137 -22.32 -18.52 13.07
C GLU A 137 -22.32 -17.28 12.16
N TRP A 138 -21.80 -16.15 12.63
CA TRP A 138 -21.79 -14.90 11.87
C TRP A 138 -20.93 -14.98 10.63
N PHE A 139 -19.96 -15.88 10.61
CA PHE A 139 -19.02 -16.03 9.52
C PHE A 139 -19.17 -17.34 8.76
N ARG A 140 -20.18 -18.17 9.03
CA ARG A 140 -20.33 -19.48 8.36
C ARG A 140 -20.34 -19.40 6.83
N SER A 141 -20.87 -18.32 6.26
CA SER A 141 -20.87 -18.09 4.80
C SER A 141 -19.49 -17.70 4.23
N PHE A 142 -18.57 -17.23 5.08
CA PHE A 142 -17.27 -16.66 4.70
C PHE A 142 -16.10 -17.57 5.08
N LEU A 143 -16.17 -18.16 6.27
CA LEU A 143 -15.09 -18.91 6.91
C LEU A 143 -15.33 -20.41 6.79
N THR A 144 -15.26 -20.91 5.56
CA THR A 144 -14.92 -22.32 5.40
C THR A 144 -13.54 -22.55 6.02
N ALA A 145 -13.35 -23.65 6.74
CA ALA A 145 -12.07 -24.02 7.34
C ALA A 145 -10.85 -23.84 6.39
N PRO A 146 -10.91 -24.23 5.09
CA PRO A 146 -9.79 -24.01 4.17
C PRO A 146 -9.52 -22.53 3.88
N PHE A 147 -10.57 -21.70 3.75
CA PHE A 147 -10.40 -20.27 3.47
C PHE A 147 -9.76 -19.54 4.66
N PHE A 148 -10.21 -19.85 5.88
CA PHE A 148 -9.62 -19.27 7.08
C PHE A 148 -8.12 -19.58 7.20
N GLY A 149 -7.73 -20.84 6.97
CA GLY A 149 -6.33 -21.26 6.94
C GLY A 149 -5.52 -20.52 5.86
N ALA A 150 -6.09 -20.34 4.67
CA ALA A 150 -5.47 -19.59 3.60
C ALA A 150 -5.25 -18.11 3.97
N CYS A 151 -6.22 -17.46 4.62
CA CYS A 151 -6.08 -16.08 5.10
C CYS A 151 -4.97 -15.94 6.16
N LEU A 152 -4.87 -16.88 7.10
CA LEU A 152 -3.81 -16.87 8.12
C LEU A 152 -2.43 -17.01 7.47
N ILE A 153 -2.27 -18.00 6.58
CA ILE A 153 -1.01 -18.23 5.85
C ILE A 153 -0.65 -17.02 5.00
N ALA A 154 -1.60 -16.47 4.23
CA ALA A 154 -1.40 -15.28 3.43
C ALA A 154 -0.97 -14.09 4.30
N THR A 155 -1.58 -13.92 5.49
CA THR A 155 -1.23 -12.84 6.42
C THR A 155 0.22 -12.93 6.91
N ILE A 156 0.70 -14.14 7.19
CA ILE A 156 2.11 -14.38 7.52
C ILE A 156 3.00 -14.10 6.29
N LEU A 157 2.54 -14.50 5.10
CA LEU A 157 3.28 -14.32 3.85
C LEU A 157 3.24 -12.88 3.30
N PHE A 158 2.37 -11.99 3.77
CA PHE A 158 2.35 -10.61 3.28
C PHE A 158 3.66 -9.88 3.51
N TYR A 159 4.36 -10.15 4.61
CA TYR A 159 5.69 -9.58 4.82
C TYR A 159 6.72 -10.04 3.76
N PRO A 160 6.98 -11.35 3.56
CA PRO A 160 7.92 -11.79 2.53
C PRO A 160 7.46 -11.43 1.10
N ILE A 161 6.15 -11.42 0.82
CA ILE A 161 5.62 -10.97 -0.48
C ILE A 161 5.92 -9.50 -0.72
N SER A 162 5.70 -8.65 0.29
CA SER A 162 6.04 -7.22 0.18
C SER A 162 7.55 -7.01 0.07
N GLN A 163 8.37 -7.85 0.71
CA GLN A 163 9.82 -7.81 0.54
C GLN A 163 10.23 -8.19 -0.89
N ALA A 164 9.63 -9.22 -1.47
CA ALA A 164 9.89 -9.61 -2.85
C ALA A 164 9.58 -8.44 -3.81
N GLY A 165 8.39 -7.84 -3.68
CA GLY A 165 8.02 -6.63 -4.41
C GLY A 165 9.05 -5.51 -4.25
N PHE A 166 9.52 -5.27 -3.01
CA PHE A 166 10.54 -4.27 -2.70
C PHE A 166 11.86 -4.50 -3.42
N TYR A 167 12.35 -5.74 -3.48
CA TYR A 167 13.58 -6.04 -4.21
C TYR A 167 13.42 -5.79 -5.71
N PHE A 168 12.29 -6.17 -6.31
CA PHE A 168 12.00 -5.87 -7.72
C PHE A 168 11.92 -4.36 -7.98
N GLY A 169 11.23 -3.60 -7.12
CA GLY A 169 11.14 -2.14 -7.23
C GLY A 169 12.50 -1.46 -7.13
N LYS A 170 13.34 -1.90 -6.18
CA LYS A 170 14.69 -1.35 -5.98
C LYS A 170 15.59 -1.58 -7.19
N GLN A 171 15.46 -2.72 -7.88
CA GLN A 171 16.26 -3.04 -9.06
C GLN A 171 15.91 -2.19 -10.29
N GLN A 172 14.66 -1.74 -10.41
CA GLN A 172 14.24 -0.87 -11.52
C GLN A 172 14.52 0.63 -11.29
N ALA A 173 14.86 1.02 -10.07
CA ALA A 173 15.22 2.40 -9.73
C ALA A 173 16.73 2.69 -9.83
N LEU A 174 17.55 1.64 -9.97
CA LEU A 174 18.99 1.70 -10.27
C LEU A 174 19.19 1.74 -11.79
#